data_AF-A0A9X6NK26-F1
#
_entry.id   AF-A0A9X6NK26-F1
#
_cell.length_a   1.000
_cell.length_b   1.000
_cell.length_c   1.000
_cell.angle_alpha   90.00
_cell.angle_beta   90.00
_cell.angle_gamma   90.00
#
_symmetry.space_group_name_H-M   'P 1'
#
loop_
_entity.id
_entity.type
_entity.pdbx_description
1 polymer ?
#
loop_
_entity_poly.entity_id
_entity_poly.type
_entity_poly.pdbx_seq_one_letter_code
_entity_poly.pdbx_strand_id
1 'polypeptide(L)' 'MNNRLFEGDILGIYVAVIARRLTNRKKARNGLTDQRSRWVNGVIPYYIAEGFNLKQQGIIWDAMDDFSSQTCIKFQPL' A
#
# COMPACT_ATOMS: atom_id res chain seq x y z
N MET A 1 -2.22 -4.66 -20.95
CA MET A 1 -2.72 -4.56 -19.57
C MET A 1 -2.28 -5.80 -18.81
N ASN A 2 -1.69 -5.67 -17.61
CA ASN A 2 -1.27 -6.83 -16.83
C ASN A 2 -2.50 -7.42 -16.13
N ASN A 3 -3.05 -8.51 -16.68
CA ASN A 3 -4.27 -9.15 -16.18
C ASN A 3 -4.12 -9.79 -14.78
N ARG A 4 -2.96 -9.68 -14.14
CA ARG A 4 -2.71 -10.15 -12.77
C ARG A 4 -2.92 -9.07 -11.71
N LEU A 5 -3.16 -7.82 -12.10
CA LEU A 5 -3.32 -6.68 -11.20
C LEU A 5 -4.81 -6.29 -11.08
N PHE A 6 -5.28 -6.08 -9.86
CA PHE A 6 -6.58 -5.45 -9.62
C PHE A 6 -6.48 -3.94 -9.86
N GLU A 7 -7.46 -3.34 -10.52
CA GLU A 7 -7.47 -1.92 -10.93
C GLU A 7 -6.25 -1.46 -11.75
N GLY A 8 -5.36 -2.38 -12.14
CA GLY A 8 -4.18 -2.14 -12.97
C GLY A 8 -2.88 -1.92 -12.19
N ASP A 9 -2.94 -1.73 -10.88
CA ASP A 9 -1.81 -1.34 -10.02
C ASP A 9 -1.76 -2.05 -8.65
N ILE A 10 -2.76 -2.87 -8.30
CA ILE A 10 -2.80 -3.58 -7.01
C ILE A 10 -2.51 -5.08 -7.19
N LEU A 11 -1.44 -5.55 -6.56
CA LEU A 11 -1.08 -6.97 -6.44
C LEU A 11 -1.75 -7.64 -5.23
N GLY A 12 -1.75 -8.98 -5.20
CA GLY A 12 -2.09 -9.76 -4.00
C GLY A 12 -3.59 -9.91 -3.73
N ILE A 13 -4.46 -9.39 -4.59
CA ILE A 13 -5.90 -9.68 -4.59
C ILE A 13 -6.12 -11.03 -5.29
N TYR A 14 -5.58 -12.09 -4.69
CA TYR A 14 -5.83 -13.45 -5.18
C TYR A 14 -7.27 -13.84 -4.84
N VAL A 15 -8.06 -14.12 -5.88
CA VAL A 15 -9.28 -14.97 -6.03
C VAL A 15 -10.25 -15.12 -4.82
N ALA A 16 -9.80 -15.34 -3.59
CA ALA A 16 -10.61 -15.39 -2.37
C ALA A 16 -11.36 -14.06 -2.07
N VAL A 17 -10.80 -12.90 -2.42
CA VAL A 17 -11.49 -11.60 -2.29
C VAL A 17 -12.54 -11.42 -3.39
N ILE A 18 -12.27 -11.93 -4.59
CA ILE A 18 -13.20 -11.85 -5.72
C ILE A 18 -14.46 -12.67 -5.41
N ALA A 19 -14.32 -13.85 -4.80
CA ALA A 19 -15.43 -14.69 -4.34
C ALA A 19 -16.33 -13.98 -3.30
N ARG A 20 -15.75 -13.18 -2.39
CA ARG A 20 -16.49 -12.48 -1.32
C ARG A 20 -17.15 -11.17 -1.77
N ARG A 21 -16.68 -10.56 -2.87
CA ARG A 21 -17.27 -9.34 -3.48
C ARG A 21 -18.47 -9.62 -4.39
N LEU A 22 -18.72 -10.87 -4.78
CA LEU A 22 -19.82 -11.21 -5.68
C LEU A 22 -21.19 -11.28 -4.99
N THR A 23 -21.26 -11.38 -3.65
CA THR A 23 -22.54 -11.68 -2.97
C THR A 23 -23.28 -10.49 -2.35
N ASN A 24 -22.80 -9.24 -2.40
CA ASN A 24 -23.61 -8.07 -2.03
C ASN A 24 -23.03 -6.73 -2.52
N ARG A 25 -23.31 -6.37 -3.78
CA ARG A 25 -22.94 -5.07 -4.39
C ARG A 25 -23.85 -3.92 -3.95
N LYS A 26 -23.93 -3.63 -2.65
CA LYS A 26 -24.26 -2.26 -2.21
C LYS A 26 -22.94 -1.51 -2.08
N LYS A 27 -22.59 -0.70 -3.09
CA LYS A 27 -21.55 0.36 -3.13
C LYS A 27 -20.62 0.42 -1.89
N ALA A 28 -19.81 -0.61 -1.66
CA ALA A 28 -18.85 -0.61 -0.57
C ALA A 28 -17.61 0.16 -1.05
N ARG A 29 -17.05 1.04 -0.21
CA ARG A 29 -15.79 1.74 -0.50
C ARG A 29 -14.67 0.70 -0.60
N ASN A 30 -13.72 0.91 -1.52
CA ASN A 30 -12.67 -0.08 -1.82
C ASN A 30 -11.52 -0.11 -0.80
N GLY A 31 -11.53 0.75 0.23
CA GLY A 31 -10.50 0.81 1.25
C GLY A 31 -10.54 -0.37 2.22
N LEU A 32 -9.36 -0.88 2.59
CA LEU A 32 -9.22 -1.92 3.61
C LEU A 32 -9.37 -1.31 5.00
N THR A 33 -10.46 -1.66 5.69
CA THR A 33 -10.83 -1.05 6.98
C THR A 33 -10.46 -1.89 8.20
N ASP A 34 -10.15 -3.18 8.01
CA ASP A 34 -9.73 -4.07 9.10
C ASP A 34 -8.42 -3.55 9.72
N GLN A 35 -8.42 -3.35 11.04
CA GLN A 35 -7.27 -2.87 11.78
C GLN A 35 -6.09 -3.85 11.73
N ARG A 36 -6.36 -5.15 11.55
CA ARG A 36 -5.33 -6.20 11.45
C ARG A 36 -4.49 -6.08 10.18
N SER A 37 -4.97 -5.34 9.19
CA SER A 37 -4.25 -5.10 7.94
C SER A 37 -3.34 -3.87 7.99
N ARG A 38 -3.24 -3.20 9.14
CA ARG A 38 -2.39 -2.03 9.34
C ARG A 38 -1.00 -2.46 9.81
N TRP A 39 0.00 -1.65 9.51
CA TRP A 39 1.32 -1.77 10.10
C TRP A 39 1.25 -1.58 11.62
N VAL A 40 1.95 -2.44 12.36
CA VAL A 40 1.98 -2.40 13.83
C VAL A 40 2.52 -1.03 14.28
N ASN A 41 1.79 -0.37 15.17
CA ASN A 41 2.12 0.97 15.69
C ASN A 41 2.27 2.06 14.61
N GLY A 42 1.77 1.83 13.38
CA GLY A 42 1.96 2.77 12.28
C GLY A 42 3.42 2.88 11.79
N VAL A 43 4.27 1.94 12.17
CA VAL A 43 5.69 1.91 11.76
C VAL A 43 5.85 1.00 10.56
N ILE A 44 6.38 1.54 9.47
CA ILE A 44 6.64 0.84 8.21
C ILE A 44 8.14 0.59 8.11
N PRO A 45 8.60 -0.66 8.32
CA PRO A 45 9.98 -1.03 8.05
C PRO A 45 10.24 -1.02 6.55
N TYR A 46 11.33 -0.42 6.10
CA TYR A 46 11.65 -0.34 4.68
C TYR A 46 13.14 -0.52 4.38
N TYR A 47 13.42 -0.95 3.17
CA TYR A 47 14.73 -0.84 2.52
C TYR A 47 14.50 -0.34 1.09
N ILE A 48 15.39 0.51 0.59
CA ILE A 48 15.34 0.93 -0.82
C ILE A 48 16.28 0.01 -1.59
N ALA A 49 15.69 -0.83 -2.45
CA ALA A 49 16.43 -1.80 -3.23
C ALA A 49 17.40 -1.15 -4.23
N GLU A 50 18.41 -1.91 -4.64
CA GLU A 50 19.24 -1.53 -5.78
C GLU A 50 18.37 -1.37 -7.04
N GLY A 51 18.63 -0.33 -7.83
CA GLY A 51 17.87 -0.01 -9.06
C GLY A 51 17.20 1.36 -9.04
N PHE A 52 17.08 2.00 -7.87
CA PHE A 52 16.69 3.41 -7.77
C PHE A 52 17.92 4.31 -7.81
N ASN A 53 17.96 5.26 -8.75
CA ASN A 53 18.98 6.30 -8.75
C ASN A 53 18.69 7.37 -7.68
N LEU A 54 19.68 8.22 -7.37
CA LEU A 54 19.57 9.23 -6.31
C LEU A 54 18.34 10.13 -6.44
N LYS A 55 17.96 10.51 -7.68
CA LYS A 55 16.77 11.34 -7.91
C LYS A 55 15.49 10.59 -7.54
N GLN A 56 15.38 9.31 -7.90
CA GLN A 56 14.22 8.49 -7.57
C GLN A 56 14.13 8.19 -6.07
N GLN A 57 15.27 7.97 -5.41
CA GLN A 57 15.33 7.82 -3.96
C GLN A 57 14.85 9.09 -3.26
N GLY A 58 15.27 10.27 -3.73
CA GLY A 58 14.78 11.56 -3.24
C GLY A 58 13.26 11.68 -3.30
N ILE A 59 12.65 11.34 -4.44
CA ILE A 59 11.18 11.37 -4.59
C ILE A 59 10.49 10.42 -3.59
N ILE A 60 11.06 9.23 -3.35
CA ILE A 60 10.50 8.29 -2.38
C ILE A 60 10.57 8.87 -0.97
N TRP A 61 11.71 9.46 -0.58
CA TRP A 61 11.88 10.07 0.74
C TRP A 61 10.98 11.29 0.95
N ASP A 62 10.88 12.18 -0.04
CA ASP A 62 9.98 13.34 0.02
C ASP A 62 8.54 12.89 0.28
N ALA A 63 8.07 11.83 -0.40
CA ALA A 63 6.75 11.27 -0.17
C ALA A 63 6.60 10.65 1.23
N MET A 64 7.62 9.97 1.74
CA MET A 64 7.64 9.41 3.10
C MET A 64 7.56 10.51 4.17
N ASP A 65 8.24 11.63 3.95
CA ASP A 65 8.22 12.81 4.83
C ASP A 65 6.85 13.50 4.79
N ASP A 66 6.25 13.63 3.61
CA ASP A 66 4.88 14.16 3.46
C ASP A 66 3.88 13.34 4.28
N PHE A 67 3.93 12.00 4.20
CA PHE A 67 3.09 11.14 5.04
C PHE A 67 3.37 11.31 6.54
N SER A 68 4.65 11.40 6.91
CA SER A 68 5.07 11.48 8.31
C SER A 68 4.76 12.83 8.97
N SER A 69 4.62 13.89 8.16
CA SER A 69 4.27 15.25 8.60
C SER A 69 2.76 15.45 8.76
N GLN A 70 1.95 14.74 7.98
CA GLN A 70 0.48 14.89 7.98
C GLN A 70 -0.25 13.78 8.75
N THR A 71 0.45 12.71 9.12
CA THR A 71 -0.15 11.54 9.78
C THR A 71 0.72 11.02 10.92
N CYS A 72 0.24 10.01 11.64
CA CYS A 72 1.02 9.31 12.65
C CYS A 72 1.91 8.17 12.08
N ILE A 73 1.93 7.97 10.77
CA ILE A 73 2.78 6.95 10.13
C ILE A 73 4.25 7.35 10.26
N LYS A 74 5.12 6.35 10.48
CA LYS A 74 6.57 6.51 10.54
C LYS A 74 7.25 5.47 9.66
N PHE A 75 8.31 5.88 8.98
CA PHE A 75 9.14 4.99 8.17
C PHE A 75 10.44 4.73 8.92
N GLN A 76 10.80 3.45 9.09
CA GLN A 76 12.01 3.04 9.79
C GLN A 76 12.87 2.17 8.88
N PRO A 77 14.13 2.54 8.61
CA PRO A 77 15.06 1.69 7.87
C PRO A 77 15.25 0.33 8.55
N LEU A 78 15.31 -0.73 7.73
CA LEU A 78 15.69 -2.09 8.13
C LEU A 78 17.21 -2.27 8.29
#